data_AF-A0A7W1L2C9-F1
#
_entry.id   AF-A0A7W1L2C9-F1
#
_cell.length_a   1.000
_cell.length_b   1.000
_cell.length_c   1.000
_cell.angle_alpha   90.00
_cell.angle_beta   90.00
_cell.angle_gamma   90.00
#
_symmetry.space_group_name_H-M   'P 1'
#
loop_
_entity.id
_entity.type
_entity.pdbx_description
1 polymer ?
#
loop_
_entity_poly.entity_id
_entity_poly.type
_entity_poly.pdbx_seq_one_letter_code
_entity_poly.pdbx_strand_id
1 'polypeptide(L)'
;MSAKVLQIIEAGPLLKAVPKPQPEESPPPKVDAHSEAVGVLASTPTKADAHTAPQVDAHKNDRHSKTRARVSLRPNKDILQRFRVFCAQHGIDLQDFFELAGVHYIEYVDAHKLQVVDAKTPSDDLMIFKTDDDIICLYREYTGNRWKPGDDRAAARFNQTDRRVIELGILQTKFRAGRKRINSFAYFVPEIEEIIELQISTEMLAVVLRRRREQWVKLQGQA
;
A
#
# COMPACT_ATOMS: atom_id res chain seq x y z
N MET A 1 -34.69 54.34 -4.00
CA MET A 1 -33.61 54.79 -3.09
C MET A 1 -33.78 54.09 -1.75
N SER A 2 -32.89 53.17 -1.39
CA SER A 2 -32.36 53.02 -0.02
C SER A 2 -31.44 51.81 -0.01
N ALA A 3 -30.14 52.07 -0.05
CA ALA A 3 -29.11 51.08 0.18
C ALA A 3 -29.01 50.80 1.69
N LYS A 4 -28.97 49.52 2.08
CA LYS A 4 -28.48 49.11 3.40
C LYS A 4 -27.32 48.15 3.20
N VAL A 5 -26.15 48.75 3.38
CA VAL A 5 -24.84 48.14 3.55
C VAL A 5 -24.85 47.30 4.83
N LEU A 6 -24.50 46.03 4.72
CA LEU A 6 -24.10 45.20 5.86
C LEU A 6 -22.69 44.69 5.57
N GLN A 7 -21.72 45.33 6.23
CA GLN A 7 -20.37 44.83 6.41
C GLN A 7 -20.41 43.76 7.50
N ILE A 8 -20.03 42.53 7.16
CA ILE A 8 -19.75 41.49 8.14
C ILE A 8 -18.23 41.40 8.28
N ILE A 9 -17.79 41.60 9.51
CA ILE A 9 -16.43 41.68 9.99
C ILE A 9 -15.83 40.26 10.01
N GLU A 10 -14.66 40.11 9.39
CA GLU A 10 -13.79 38.95 9.53
C GLU A 10 -13.21 38.91 10.95
N ALA A 11 -13.60 37.89 11.72
CA ALA A 11 -12.91 37.51 12.95
C ALA A 11 -12.05 36.28 12.64
N GLY A 12 -10.77 36.51 12.34
CA GLY A 12 -9.77 35.45 12.18
C GLY A 12 -9.52 34.72 13.51
N PRO A 13 -9.29 33.40 13.49
CA PRO A 13 -9.04 32.63 14.71
C PRO A 13 -7.64 32.92 15.29
N LEU A 14 -7.62 33.28 16.57
CA LEU A 14 -6.44 33.35 17.44
C LEU A 14 -5.69 32.00 17.44
N LEU A 15 -4.51 31.98 16.82
CA LEU A 15 -3.52 30.92 16.99
C LEU A 15 -3.04 30.92 18.44
N LYS A 16 -3.45 29.90 19.21
CA LYS A 16 -2.89 29.63 20.53
C LYS A 16 -1.46 29.12 20.39
N ALA A 17 -0.56 29.73 21.14
CA ALA A 17 0.86 29.39 21.19
C ALA A 17 1.08 27.92 21.58
N VAL A 18 1.88 27.22 20.76
CA VAL A 18 2.38 25.87 21.03
C VAL A 18 3.45 25.95 22.13
N PRO A 19 3.32 25.21 23.24
CA PRO A 19 4.36 25.17 24.27
C PRO A 19 5.61 24.45 23.75
N LYS A 20 6.76 25.06 24.07
CA LYS A 20 8.12 24.65 23.72
C LYS A 20 8.48 23.33 24.45
N PRO A 21 9.02 22.30 23.77
CA PRO A 21 9.46 21.08 24.45
C PRO A 21 10.69 21.34 25.32
N GLN A 22 10.65 20.89 26.56
CA GLN A 22 11.80 20.86 27.47
C GLN A 22 12.72 19.68 27.12
N PRO A 23 14.04 19.82 27.31
CA PRO A 23 15.00 18.74 27.09
C PRO A 23 14.92 17.71 28.24
N GLU A 24 14.61 16.46 27.90
CA GLU A 24 14.75 15.33 28.83
C GLU A 24 16.23 15.01 29.06
N GLU A 25 16.63 15.16 30.30
CA GLU A 25 17.94 14.91 30.87
C GLU A 25 18.11 13.39 31.09
N SER A 26 19.05 12.79 30.38
CA SER A 26 19.49 11.41 30.64
C SER A 26 20.47 11.37 31.81
N PRO A 27 20.44 10.32 32.64
CA PRO A 27 21.70 9.78 33.15
C PRO A 27 21.87 8.25 32.94
N PRO A 28 23.14 7.76 32.93
CA PRO A 28 23.53 6.46 32.35
C PRO A 28 23.95 5.44 33.44
N PRO A 29 24.75 4.39 33.12
CA PRO A 29 24.40 2.97 33.20
C PRO A 29 24.91 2.29 34.49
N LYS A 30 24.43 1.07 34.76
CA LYS A 30 25.02 0.20 35.79
C LYS A 30 25.45 -1.18 35.26
N VAL A 31 26.76 -1.26 35.06
CA VAL A 31 27.75 -2.27 35.52
C VAL A 31 27.45 -3.77 35.48
N ASP A 32 28.53 -4.46 35.10
CA ASP A 32 28.76 -5.89 34.90
C ASP A 32 28.50 -6.81 36.10
N ALA A 33 28.21 -8.07 35.82
CA ALA A 33 28.65 -9.19 36.66
C ALA A 33 28.82 -10.48 35.83
N HIS A 34 30.06 -10.97 35.84
CA HIS A 34 30.53 -12.28 35.42
C HIS A 34 29.71 -13.44 36.02
N SER A 35 29.61 -14.56 35.29
CA SER A 35 29.97 -15.86 35.89
C SER A 35 30.28 -16.94 34.85
N GLU A 36 31.51 -17.44 34.97
CA GLU A 36 32.09 -18.71 34.50
C GLU A 36 31.18 -19.91 34.87
N ALA A 37 30.91 -20.87 33.98
CA ALA A 37 31.70 -22.04 33.57
C ALA A 37 31.31 -23.35 34.27
N VAL A 38 31.59 -24.44 33.56
CA VAL A 38 31.74 -25.86 33.97
C VAL A 38 30.50 -26.76 33.90
N GLY A 39 30.65 -27.85 33.12
CA GLY A 39 29.73 -28.99 33.09
C GLY A 39 30.03 -30.02 32.00
N VAL A 40 31.24 -30.58 32.00
CA VAL A 40 31.64 -31.78 31.23
C VAL A 40 30.91 -33.02 31.76
N LEU A 41 30.45 -33.92 30.85
CA LEU A 41 30.44 -35.40 30.94
C LEU A 41 29.64 -35.95 29.71
N ALA A 42 30.30 -36.52 28.70
CA ALA A 42 30.68 -37.93 28.54
C ALA A 42 29.56 -38.87 28.02
N SER A 43 29.69 -39.21 26.73
CA SER A 43 29.63 -40.55 26.12
C SER A 43 28.33 -41.38 26.16
N THR A 44 27.81 -41.71 24.96
CA THR A 44 27.62 -43.10 24.48
C THR A 44 27.30 -43.09 22.97
N PRO A 45 27.99 -43.92 22.14
CA PRO A 45 27.59 -44.16 20.76
C PRO A 45 26.74 -45.43 20.66
N THR A 46 25.45 -45.28 20.36
CA THR A 46 24.58 -46.40 20.02
C THR A 46 24.78 -46.74 18.55
N LYS A 47 25.45 -47.87 18.28
CA LYS A 47 25.44 -48.52 16.96
C LYS A 47 24.02 -49.02 16.70
N ALA A 48 23.36 -48.46 15.69
CA ALA A 48 22.18 -49.05 15.07
C ALA A 48 22.56 -49.47 13.65
N ASP A 49 22.18 -50.70 13.34
CA ASP A 49 22.57 -51.47 12.16
C ASP A 49 22.26 -50.79 10.84
N ALA A 50 23.21 -50.98 9.92
CA ALA A 50 23.16 -50.57 8.54
C ALA A 50 22.19 -51.46 7.76
N HIS A 51 21.07 -50.88 7.35
CA HIS A 51 20.40 -51.27 6.10
C HIS A 51 20.75 -50.24 5.05
N THR A 52 21.87 -50.49 4.35
CA THR A 52 22.28 -49.75 3.16
C THR A 52 21.29 -50.05 2.04
N ALA A 53 20.25 -49.23 1.90
CA ALA A 53 19.50 -49.14 0.67
C ALA A 53 20.47 -48.66 -0.44
N PRO A 54 20.45 -49.24 -1.64
CA PRO A 54 21.20 -48.70 -2.76
C PRO A 54 20.67 -47.29 -3.04
N GLN A 55 21.45 -46.30 -2.63
CA GLN A 55 21.20 -44.90 -2.93
C GLN A 55 21.40 -44.75 -4.44
N VAL A 56 20.30 -44.83 -5.18
CA VAL A 56 20.30 -44.54 -6.61
C VAL A 56 20.62 -43.05 -6.72
N ASP A 57 21.83 -42.73 -7.18
CA ASP A 57 22.28 -41.38 -7.52
C ASP A 57 21.40 -40.80 -8.65
N ALA A 58 20.20 -40.34 -8.30
CA ALA A 58 19.24 -39.74 -9.22
C ALA A 58 19.63 -38.32 -9.69
N HIS A 59 20.80 -37.81 -9.28
CA HIS A 59 21.26 -36.46 -9.64
C HIS A 59 22.51 -36.42 -10.51
N LYS A 60 22.84 -37.53 -11.17
CA LYS A 60 23.92 -37.58 -12.16
C LYS A 60 23.35 -37.21 -13.53
N ASN A 61 23.07 -35.94 -13.75
CA ASN A 61 22.97 -35.23 -15.06
C ASN A 61 21.99 -34.04 -15.08
N ASP A 62 21.85 -33.27 -13.99
CA ASP A 62 21.29 -31.93 -14.15
C ASP A 62 22.34 -31.02 -14.84
N ARG A 63 22.30 -30.99 -16.17
CA ARG A 63 23.14 -30.12 -17.02
C ARG A 63 22.88 -28.63 -16.77
N HIS A 64 21.83 -28.26 -16.02
CA HIS A 64 21.51 -26.86 -15.71
C HIS A 64 22.17 -26.33 -14.41
N SER A 65 22.79 -27.21 -13.61
CA SER A 65 23.49 -26.79 -12.38
C SER A 65 24.74 -25.94 -12.63
N LYS A 66 25.36 -26.03 -13.82
CA LYS A 66 26.67 -25.40 -14.10
C LYS A 66 26.61 -23.90 -14.40
N THR A 67 25.42 -23.32 -14.54
CA THR A 67 25.27 -21.92 -15.00
C THR A 67 24.77 -20.96 -13.92
N ARG A 68 24.49 -21.43 -12.70
CA ARG A 68 24.12 -20.55 -11.58
C ARG A 68 25.39 -20.04 -10.91
N ALA A 69 25.80 -18.83 -11.27
CA ALA A 69 26.83 -18.11 -10.52
C ALA A 69 26.35 -17.98 -9.06
N ARG A 70 27.10 -18.57 -8.12
CA ARG A 70 26.85 -18.35 -6.69
C ARG A 70 27.16 -16.89 -6.39
N VAL A 71 26.12 -16.09 -6.20
CA VAL A 71 26.26 -14.70 -5.77
C VAL A 71 26.55 -14.72 -4.27
N SER A 72 27.82 -14.48 -3.91
CA SER A 72 28.24 -14.30 -2.52
C SER A 72 28.15 -12.82 -2.16
N LEU A 73 27.06 -12.40 -1.55
CA LEU A 73 26.95 -11.04 -1.02
C LEU A 73 27.64 -10.97 0.35
N ARG A 74 28.61 -10.06 0.47
CA ARG A 74 29.18 -9.67 1.78
C ARG A 74 28.58 -8.34 2.20
N PRO A 75 27.49 -8.32 2.99
CA PRO A 75 26.92 -7.07 3.48
C PRO A 75 27.92 -6.36 4.41
N ASN A 76 27.88 -5.03 4.39
CA ASN A 76 28.63 -4.22 5.34
C ASN A 76 28.17 -4.56 6.77
N LYS A 77 29.13 -4.85 7.66
CA LYS A 77 28.86 -5.24 9.05
C LYS A 77 28.06 -4.20 9.81
N ASP A 78 28.32 -2.92 9.58
CA ASP A 78 27.65 -1.83 10.29
C ASP A 78 26.16 -1.74 9.90
N ILE A 79 25.86 -1.95 8.62
CA ILE A 79 24.48 -1.95 8.11
C ILE A 79 23.74 -3.17 8.65
N LEU A 80 24.38 -4.33 8.62
CA LEU A 80 23.77 -5.56 9.11
C LEU A 80 23.48 -5.49 10.62
N GLN A 81 24.34 -4.82 11.39
CA GLN A 81 24.11 -4.58 12.80
C GLN A 81 22.89 -3.67 13.02
N ARG A 82 22.70 -2.62 12.23
CA ARG A 82 21.52 -1.75 12.30
C ARG A 82 20.24 -2.53 12.00
N PHE A 83 20.25 -3.39 11.00
CA PHE A 83 19.10 -4.24 10.68
C PHE A 83 18.76 -5.19 11.81
N ARG A 84 19.76 -5.81 12.46
CA ARG A 84 19.53 -6.66 13.64
C ARG A 84 18.88 -5.92 14.79
N VAL A 85 19.36 -4.71 15.11
CA VAL A 85 18.77 -3.87 16.17
C VAL A 85 17.32 -3.55 15.84
N PHE A 86 17.03 -3.13 14.61
CA PHE A 86 15.68 -2.84 14.15
C PHE A 86 14.77 -4.08 14.25
N CYS A 87 15.23 -5.23 13.76
CA CYS A 87 14.48 -6.49 13.80
C CYS A 87 14.16 -6.90 15.25
N ALA A 88 15.13 -6.77 16.16
CA ALA A 88 14.92 -7.06 17.58
C ALA A 88 13.91 -6.12 18.25
N GLN A 89 13.91 -4.83 17.88
CA GLN A 89 12.96 -3.84 18.41
C GLN A 89 11.51 -4.10 17.95
N HIS A 90 11.34 -4.62 16.74
CA HIS A 90 10.03 -4.84 16.13
C HIS A 90 9.56 -6.30 16.17
N GLY A 91 10.36 -7.22 16.72
CA GLY A 91 10.02 -8.64 16.80
C GLY A 91 9.92 -9.31 15.43
N ILE A 92 10.73 -8.88 14.46
CA ILE A 92 10.75 -9.41 13.09
C ILE A 92 12.00 -10.28 12.94
N ASP A 93 11.89 -11.42 12.24
CA ASP A 93 13.09 -12.20 11.93
C ASP A 93 13.94 -11.49 10.86
N LEU A 94 15.26 -11.67 10.95
CA LEU A 94 16.18 -11.02 10.03
C LEU A 94 15.98 -11.50 8.58
N GLN A 95 15.59 -12.77 8.39
CA GLN A 95 15.28 -13.30 7.07
C GLN A 95 14.02 -12.64 6.50
N ASP A 96 12.93 -12.59 7.28
CA ASP A 96 11.66 -11.96 6.88
C ASP A 96 11.85 -10.50 6.52
N PHE A 97 12.70 -9.78 7.27
CA PHE A 97 13.07 -8.40 6.96
C PHE A 97 13.73 -8.26 5.58
N PHE A 98 14.68 -9.15 5.24
CA PHE A 98 15.34 -9.10 3.93
C PHE A 98 14.41 -9.47 2.78
N GLU A 99 13.53 -10.44 2.98
CA GLU A 99 12.52 -10.80 1.98
C GLU A 99 11.56 -9.63 1.72
N LEU A 100 11.05 -9.01 2.78
CA LEU A 100 10.17 -7.85 2.69
C LEU A 100 10.87 -6.65 2.02
N ALA A 101 12.10 -6.33 2.45
CA ALA A 101 12.88 -5.25 1.88
C ALA A 101 13.20 -5.50 0.39
N GLY A 102 13.47 -6.75 0.02
CA GLY A 102 13.72 -7.15 -1.36
C GLY A 102 12.50 -6.95 -2.26
N VAL A 103 11.33 -7.44 -1.84
CA VAL A 103 10.07 -7.26 -2.57
C VAL A 103 9.76 -5.77 -2.76
N HIS A 104 9.80 -5.00 -1.66
CA HIS A 104 9.50 -3.57 -1.70
C HIS A 104 10.49 -2.79 -2.58
N TYR A 105 11.77 -3.17 -2.60
CA TYR A 105 12.76 -2.51 -3.46
C TYR A 105 12.51 -2.81 -4.95
N ILE A 106 12.13 -4.05 -5.29
CA ILE A 106 11.76 -4.40 -6.67
C ILE A 106 10.56 -3.57 -7.14
N GLU A 107 9.50 -3.53 -6.34
CA GLU A 107 8.29 -2.75 -6.63
C GLU A 107 8.60 -1.25 -6.78
N TYR A 108 9.43 -0.70 -5.88
CA TYR A 108 9.88 0.68 -5.95
C TYR A 108 10.65 0.96 -7.25
N VAL A 109 11.60 0.11 -7.62
CA VAL A 109 12.40 0.28 -8.85
C VAL A 109 11.53 0.17 -10.09
N ASP A 110 10.57 -0.76 -10.12
CA ASP A 110 9.66 -0.92 -11.25
C ASP A 110 8.74 0.29 -11.40
N ALA A 111 8.20 0.82 -10.31
CA ALA A 111 7.41 2.05 -10.30
C ALA A 111 8.21 3.27 -10.81
N HIS A 112 9.49 3.38 -10.46
CA HIS A 112 10.34 4.48 -10.90
C HIS A 112 10.79 4.34 -12.37
N LYS A 113 11.00 3.11 -12.85
CA LYS A 113 11.28 2.88 -14.28
C LYS A 113 10.09 3.24 -15.16
N LEU A 114 8.86 3.02 -14.67
CA LEU A 114 7.64 3.45 -15.35
C LEU A 114 7.52 4.98 -15.44
N GLN A 115 8.07 5.72 -14.47
CA GLN A 115 8.07 7.19 -14.48
C GLN A 115 9.15 7.84 -15.34
N VAL A 116 10.20 7.11 -15.76
CA VAL A 116 11.32 7.66 -16.57
C VAL A 116 11.06 7.56 -18.08
N VAL A 117 9.95 6.96 -18.51
CA VAL A 117 9.47 7.12 -19.89
C VAL A 117 8.75 8.46 -19.98
N ASP A 118 9.54 9.53 -20.02
CA ASP A 118 9.11 10.88 -20.34
C ASP A 118 8.70 10.90 -21.82
N ALA A 119 7.54 10.31 -22.10
CA ALA A 119 6.94 10.31 -23.41
C ALA A 119 6.59 11.75 -23.73
N LYS A 120 7.42 12.39 -24.55
CA LYS A 120 6.98 13.50 -25.40
C LYS A 120 5.87 12.98 -26.31
N THR A 121 4.65 13.01 -25.80
CA THR A 121 3.46 12.62 -26.54
C THR A 121 3.27 13.65 -27.67
N PRO A 122 3.25 13.23 -28.95
CA PRO A 122 2.98 14.15 -30.03
C PRO A 122 1.55 14.66 -29.87
N SER A 123 1.44 15.99 -29.82
CA SER A 123 0.19 16.73 -29.75
C SER A 123 -0.55 16.56 -31.07
N ASP A 124 -1.37 15.51 -31.18
CA ASP A 124 -2.35 15.38 -32.25
C ASP A 124 -3.75 15.27 -31.65
N ASP A 125 -4.54 16.27 -31.99
CA ASP A 125 -5.70 16.77 -31.26
C ASP A 125 -6.98 16.01 -31.69
N LEU A 126 -7.02 14.71 -31.36
CA LEU A 126 -8.20 13.85 -31.50
C LEU A 126 -8.37 12.94 -30.27
N MET A 127 -8.42 13.55 -29.08
CA MET A 127 -9.02 13.02 -27.82
C MET A 127 -9.12 11.48 -27.71
N ILE A 128 -7.98 10.79 -27.54
CA ILE A 128 -7.91 9.32 -27.31
C ILE A 128 -8.08 8.96 -25.82
N PHE A 129 -8.53 9.88 -24.97
CA PHE A 129 -8.78 9.59 -23.56
C PHE A 129 -10.15 8.96 -23.38
N LYS A 130 -10.34 7.76 -23.96
CA LYS A 130 -11.52 6.95 -23.76
C LYS A 130 -11.43 6.30 -22.38
N THR A 131 -12.46 6.50 -21.56
CA THR A 131 -12.53 5.84 -20.25
C THR A 131 -12.75 4.35 -20.45
N ASP A 132 -12.11 3.54 -19.60
CA ASP A 132 -12.29 2.09 -19.61
C ASP A 132 -13.75 1.71 -19.36
N ASP A 133 -14.24 0.72 -20.12
CA ASP A 133 -15.65 0.29 -20.08
C ASP A 133 -16.07 -0.20 -18.68
N ASP A 134 -15.13 -0.70 -17.88
CA ASP A 134 -15.35 -1.12 -16.49
C ASP A 134 -15.80 0.05 -15.58
N ILE A 135 -15.17 1.22 -15.72
CA ILE A 135 -15.54 2.44 -14.98
C ILE A 135 -16.91 2.92 -15.44
N ILE A 136 -17.16 2.87 -16.75
CA ILE A 136 -18.45 3.25 -17.35
C ILE A 136 -19.57 2.36 -16.82
N CYS A 137 -19.36 1.05 -16.78
CA CYS A 137 -20.33 0.09 -16.28
C CYS A 137 -20.61 0.31 -14.80
N LEU A 138 -19.56 0.52 -13.99
CA LEU A 138 -19.67 0.82 -12.56
C LEU A 138 -20.48 2.10 -12.31
N TYR A 139 -20.21 3.18 -13.03
CA TYR A 139 -20.99 4.41 -12.95
C TYR A 139 -22.47 4.18 -13.27
N ARG A 140 -22.77 3.43 -14.34
CA ARG A 140 -24.14 3.13 -14.76
C ARG A 140 -24.87 2.29 -13.71
N GLU A 141 -24.20 1.32 -13.11
CA GLU A 141 -24.74 0.47 -12.05
C GLU A 141 -25.21 1.30 -10.85
N TYR A 142 -24.38 2.23 -10.35
CA TYR A 142 -24.71 3.02 -9.15
C TYR A 142 -25.58 4.25 -9.39
N THR A 143 -25.64 4.74 -10.63
CA THR A 143 -26.37 5.99 -10.96
C THR A 143 -27.60 5.80 -11.83
N GLY A 144 -27.67 4.72 -12.60
CA GLY A 144 -28.68 4.52 -13.64
C GLY A 144 -28.61 5.55 -14.79
N ASN A 145 -27.58 6.40 -14.83
CA ASN A 145 -27.47 7.45 -15.83
C ASN A 145 -26.69 6.99 -17.06
N ARG A 146 -26.99 7.60 -18.21
CA ARG A 146 -26.20 7.41 -19.43
C ARG A 146 -24.85 8.13 -19.32
N TRP A 147 -23.80 7.45 -19.76
CA TRP A 147 -22.45 8.03 -19.88
C TRP A 147 -22.41 9.16 -20.90
N LYS A 148 -21.81 10.30 -20.55
CA LYS A 148 -21.69 11.47 -21.42
C LYS A 148 -20.22 11.77 -21.75
N PRO A 149 -19.93 12.51 -22.83
CA PRO A 149 -18.56 12.94 -23.15
C PRO A 149 -17.87 13.75 -22.04
N GLY A 150 -18.65 14.49 -21.23
CA GLY A 150 -18.10 15.21 -20.08
C GLY A 150 -17.64 14.28 -18.94
N ASP A 151 -18.28 13.12 -18.80
CA ASP A 151 -17.88 12.11 -17.81
C ASP A 151 -16.59 11.42 -18.26
N ASP A 152 -16.43 11.22 -19.57
CA ASP A 152 -15.24 10.63 -20.17
C ASP A 152 -13.96 11.43 -19.85
N ARG A 153 -14.02 12.76 -20.03
CA ARG A 153 -12.91 13.65 -19.68
C ARG A 153 -12.53 13.61 -18.20
N ALA A 154 -13.51 13.43 -17.32
CA ALA A 154 -13.26 13.39 -15.88
C ALA A 154 -12.72 12.04 -15.41
N ALA A 155 -13.15 10.95 -16.06
CA ALA A 155 -12.88 9.59 -15.64
C ALA A 155 -11.64 8.96 -16.29
N ALA A 156 -11.25 9.38 -17.50
CA ALA A 156 -10.16 8.75 -18.24
C ALA A 156 -8.81 8.73 -17.50
N ARG A 157 -8.57 9.70 -16.62
CA ARG A 157 -7.37 9.73 -15.76
C ARG A 157 -7.32 8.63 -14.69
N PHE A 158 -8.41 7.92 -14.45
CA PHE A 158 -8.50 6.81 -13.51
C PHE A 158 -8.47 5.43 -14.19
N ASN A 159 -8.20 5.36 -15.50
CA ASN A 159 -8.11 4.08 -16.22
C ASN A 159 -7.08 3.10 -15.59
N GLN A 160 -6.00 3.63 -15.03
CA GLN A 160 -4.98 2.80 -14.35
C GLN A 160 -5.24 2.62 -12.84
N THR A 161 -6.28 3.23 -12.30
CA THR A 161 -6.62 3.12 -10.88
C THR A 161 -7.37 1.82 -10.63
N ASP A 162 -7.11 1.18 -9.49
CA ASP A 162 -7.88 0.02 -9.06
C ASP A 162 -9.38 0.33 -9.05
N ARG A 163 -10.16 -0.47 -9.80
CA ARG A 163 -11.62 -0.37 -9.91
C ARG A 163 -12.32 -0.26 -8.55
N ARG A 164 -11.77 -0.92 -7.52
CA ARG A 164 -12.29 -0.91 -6.15
C ARG A 164 -12.20 0.47 -5.49
N VAL A 165 -11.16 1.23 -5.77
CA VAL A 165 -11.00 2.60 -5.26
C VAL A 165 -12.08 3.50 -5.87
N ILE A 166 -12.29 3.38 -7.18
CA ILE A 166 -13.32 4.13 -7.91
C ILE A 166 -14.71 3.83 -7.36
N GLU A 167 -15.00 2.54 -7.15
CA GLU A 167 -16.27 2.09 -6.57
C GLU A 167 -16.50 2.66 -5.18
N LEU A 168 -15.47 2.63 -4.33
CA LEU A 168 -15.57 3.17 -2.97
C LEU A 168 -15.85 4.68 -3.01
N GLY A 169 -15.18 5.43 -3.90
CA GLY A 169 -15.43 6.86 -4.08
C GLY A 169 -16.85 7.16 -4.56
N ILE A 170 -17.38 6.38 -5.51
CA ILE A 170 -18.77 6.50 -5.98
C ILE A 170 -19.75 6.26 -4.81
N LEU A 171 -19.56 5.18 -4.06
CA LEU A 171 -20.40 4.84 -2.92
C LEU A 171 -20.36 5.92 -1.83
N GLN A 172 -19.16 6.40 -1.47
CA GLN A 172 -18.98 7.43 -0.45
C GLN A 172 -19.70 8.73 -0.85
N THR A 173 -19.53 9.17 -2.09
CA THR A 173 -20.24 10.32 -2.65
C THR A 173 -21.76 10.12 -2.60
N LYS A 174 -22.24 8.92 -2.94
CA LYS A 174 -23.68 8.59 -2.90
C LYS A 174 -24.25 8.65 -1.49
N PHE A 175 -23.55 8.11 -0.50
CA PHE A 175 -23.97 8.22 0.90
C PHE A 175 -24.02 9.69 1.36
N ARG A 176 -23.04 10.50 0.95
CA ARG A 176 -22.99 11.94 1.26
C ARG A 176 -24.10 12.74 0.58
N ALA A 177 -24.41 12.43 -0.66
CA ALA A 177 -25.50 13.05 -1.42
C ALA A 177 -26.89 12.61 -0.93
N GLY A 178 -26.98 11.47 -0.25
CA GLY A 178 -28.23 10.88 0.22
C GLY A 178 -29.15 10.51 -0.95
N ARG A 179 -30.37 11.07 -0.96
CA ARG A 179 -31.38 10.82 -2.00
C ARG A 179 -31.22 11.70 -3.25
N LYS A 180 -30.24 12.61 -3.28
CA LYS A 180 -30.05 13.51 -4.43
C LYS A 180 -29.48 12.73 -5.62
N ARG A 181 -30.06 12.94 -6.80
CA ARG A 181 -29.56 12.36 -8.04
C ARG A 181 -28.29 13.09 -8.48
N ILE A 182 -27.21 12.35 -8.64
CA ILE A 182 -25.93 12.82 -9.17
C ILE A 182 -25.92 12.52 -10.67
N ASN A 183 -25.69 13.54 -11.52
CA ASN A 183 -25.89 13.45 -12.98
C ASN A 183 -24.59 13.44 -13.82
N SER A 184 -23.43 13.49 -13.18
CA SER A 184 -22.13 13.52 -13.84
C SER A 184 -21.07 12.85 -12.97
N PHE A 185 -20.07 12.26 -13.61
CA PHE A 185 -18.93 11.61 -12.96
C PHE A 185 -18.05 12.60 -12.19
N ALA A 186 -18.02 13.88 -12.59
CA ALA A 186 -17.20 14.91 -11.96
C ALA A 186 -17.49 15.12 -10.46
N TYR A 187 -18.65 14.70 -9.96
CA TYR A 187 -18.97 14.76 -8.53
C TYR A 187 -18.29 13.67 -7.69
N PHE A 188 -17.86 12.57 -8.32
CA PHE A 188 -17.16 11.47 -7.64
C PHE A 188 -15.66 11.70 -7.55
N VAL A 189 -15.14 12.56 -8.43
CA VAL A 189 -13.72 12.89 -8.54
C VAL A 189 -13.06 13.20 -7.19
N PRO A 190 -13.58 14.12 -6.35
CA PRO A 190 -12.87 14.51 -5.13
C PRO A 190 -12.73 13.35 -4.14
N GLU A 191 -13.76 12.51 -4.02
CA GLU A 191 -13.76 11.38 -3.10
C GLU A 191 -12.87 10.23 -3.63
N ILE A 192 -12.77 10.06 -4.96
CA ILE A 192 -11.83 9.09 -5.55
C ILE A 192 -10.38 9.53 -5.32
N GLU A 193 -10.07 10.81 -5.55
CA GLU A 193 -8.74 11.37 -5.31
C GLU A 193 -8.33 11.24 -3.84
N GLU A 194 -9.24 11.57 -2.91
CA GLU A 194 -9.00 11.40 -1.47
C GLU A 194 -8.66 9.94 -1.11
N ILE A 195 -9.36 8.96 -1.67
CA ILE A 195 -9.07 7.54 -1.37
C ILE A 195 -7.71 7.12 -1.94
N ILE A 196 -7.33 7.63 -3.11
CA ILE A 196 -5.99 7.37 -3.69
C ILE A 196 -4.91 7.96 -2.77
N GLU A 197 -5.11 9.18 -2.27
CA GLU A 197 -4.19 9.84 -1.34
C GLU A 197 -4.04 9.10 -0.01
N LEU A 198 -5.11 8.48 0.48
CA LEU A 198 -5.08 7.68 1.71
C LEU A 198 -4.28 6.37 1.60
N GLN A 199 -3.90 5.95 0.39
CA GLN A 199 -3.09 4.74 0.13
C GLN A 199 -3.58 3.51 0.91
N ILE A 200 -4.90 3.29 0.92
CA ILE A 200 -5.52 2.19 1.65
C ILE A 200 -5.04 0.85 1.07
N SER A 201 -4.59 -0.06 1.94
CA SER A 201 -4.16 -1.38 1.51
C SER A 201 -5.29 -2.15 0.80
N THR A 202 -4.91 -2.97 -0.17
CA THR A 202 -5.83 -3.79 -0.97
C THR A 202 -6.80 -4.64 -0.13
N GLU A 203 -6.30 -5.21 0.98
CA GLU A 203 -7.07 -6.04 1.90
C GLU A 203 -8.12 -5.22 2.65
N MET A 204 -7.71 -4.05 3.17
CA MET A 204 -8.60 -3.13 3.86
C MET A 204 -9.67 -2.60 2.91
N LEU A 205 -9.29 -2.27 1.68
CA LEU A 205 -10.21 -1.80 0.64
C LEU A 205 -11.33 -2.82 0.37
N ALA A 206 -11.00 -4.12 0.31
CA ALA A 206 -11.98 -5.18 0.11
C ALA A 206 -12.97 -5.28 1.29
N VAL A 207 -12.49 -5.19 2.53
CA VAL A 207 -13.34 -5.23 3.74
C VAL A 207 -14.28 -4.03 3.79
N VAL A 208 -13.76 -2.82 3.52
CA VAL A 208 -14.55 -1.58 3.51
C VAL A 208 -15.61 -1.62 2.42
N LEU A 209 -15.24 -2.02 1.20
CA LEU A 209 -16.18 -2.15 0.09
C LEU A 209 -17.29 -3.14 0.36
N ARG A 210 -16.98 -4.31 0.93
CA ARG A 210 -18.01 -5.30 1.31
C ARG A 210 -19.08 -4.68 2.20
N ARG A 211 -18.66 -3.99 3.27
CA ARG A 211 -19.57 -3.31 4.19
C ARG A 211 -20.37 -2.18 3.51
N ARG A 212 -19.74 -1.40 2.64
CA ARG A 212 -20.40 -0.30 1.91
C ARG A 212 -21.44 -0.81 0.91
N ARG A 213 -21.15 -1.90 0.20
CA ARG A 213 -22.11 -2.57 -0.69
C ARG A 213 -23.32 -3.08 0.07
N GLU A 214 -23.13 -3.73 1.22
CA GLU A 214 -24.23 -4.18 2.07
C GLU A 214 -25.12 -3.01 2.52
N GLN A 215 -24.52 -1.89 2.92
CA GLN A 215 -25.25 -0.67 3.27
C GLN A 215 -26.04 -0.12 2.08
N TRP A 216 -25.44 -0.13 0.89
CA TRP A 216 -26.09 0.34 -0.34
C TRP A 216 -27.31 -0.50 -0.68
N VAL A 217 -27.19 -1.83 -0.66
CA VAL A 217 -28.31 -2.76 -0.91
C VAL A 217 -29.45 -2.53 0.09
N LYS A 218 -29.12 -2.33 1.37
CA LYS A 218 -30.13 -2.03 2.41
C LYS A 218 -30.88 -0.71 2.12
N LEU A 219 -30.17 0.32 1.65
CA LEU A 219 -30.80 1.59 1.30
C LEU A 219 -31.70 1.47 0.07
N GLN A 220 -31.29 0.69 -0.94
CA GLN A 220 -32.10 0.47 -2.14
C GLN A 220 -33.37 -0.34 -1.84
N GLY A 221 -33.31 -1.32 -0.93
CA GLY A 221 -34.48 -2.11 -0.53
C GLY A 221 -35.46 -1.39 0.41
N GLN A 222 -35.11 -0.21 0.92
CA GLN A 222 -35.96 0.64 1.77
C GLN A 222 -36.62 1.79 1.00
N ALA A 223 -36.31 1.96 -0.28
CA ALA A 223 -36.85 3.00 -1.16
C ALA A 223 -38.00 2.46 -2.00
#